data_AF-A0A359LR48-F1
#
_entry.id   AF-A0A359LR48-F1
#
_cell.length_a   1.000
_cell.length_b   1.000
_cell.length_c   1.000
_cell.angle_alpha   90.00
_cell.angle_beta   90.00
_cell.angle_gamma   90.00
#
_symmetry.space_group_name_H-M   'P 1'
#
loop_
_entity.id
_entity.type
_entity.pdbx_description
1 polymer ?
#
loop_
_entity_poly.entity_id
_entity_poly.type
_entity_poly.pdbx_seq_one_letter_code
_entity_poly.pdbx_strand_id
1 'polypeptide(L)'
;MAVVSQLIDYLTLEGLPTRFDGLLQSVVIAAVGGLLLAVGRTGFAATRARAIGLAAFLLMGAMLTFNSLLMARKVPEAYHYVPGTMSLVMMVAVGTLPLRPMEAFGLGLAIEIFYALTLRWARAASWVGGLNLDGMQFGVMLLATLLATVLAGVLYAQRRREHQAHEEAIRERSRALLSESGASIGRLAAALSHELNTPVGALVSSAESMVISSERMVSVGAGER
;
A
#
# COMPACT_ATOMS: atom_id res chain seq x y z
N MET A 1 -39.38 -7.63 45.04
CA MET A 1 -38.55 -8.85 44.97
C MET A 1 -38.51 -9.49 43.57
N ALA A 2 -39.59 -9.46 42.77
CA ALA A 2 -39.60 -10.01 41.40
C ALA A 2 -38.56 -9.38 40.43
N VAL A 3 -38.34 -8.07 40.50
CA VAL A 3 -37.37 -7.37 39.63
C VAL A 3 -35.91 -7.74 39.94
N VAL A 4 -35.60 -8.05 41.21
CA VAL A 4 -34.25 -8.44 41.63
C VAL A 4 -33.96 -9.88 41.21
N SER A 5 -34.97 -10.77 41.22
CA SER A 5 -34.85 -12.13 40.66
C SER A 5 -34.56 -12.10 39.16
N GLN A 6 -35.26 -11.25 38.39
CA GLN A 6 -35.00 -11.10 36.94
C GLN A 6 -33.61 -10.53 36.65
N LEU A 7 -33.10 -9.62 37.48
CA LEU A 7 -31.76 -9.07 37.33
C LEU A 7 -30.67 -10.08 37.69
N ILE A 8 -30.93 -10.94 38.69
CA ILE A 8 -30.02 -12.01 39.09
C ILE A 8 -30.00 -13.14 38.05
N ASP A 9 -31.14 -13.50 37.46
CA ASP A 9 -31.21 -14.47 36.35
C ASP A 9 -30.50 -13.96 35.08
N TYR A 10 -30.58 -12.65 34.79
CA TYR A 10 -29.78 -12.01 33.73
C TYR A 10 -28.28 -12.00 34.01
N LEU A 11 -27.86 -12.03 35.28
CA LEU A 11 -26.46 -11.93 35.69
C LEU A 11 -25.79 -13.28 35.95
N THR A 12 -26.53 -14.33 36.30
CA THR A 12 -25.90 -15.52 36.90
C THR A 12 -25.74 -16.74 36.01
N LEU A 13 -26.58 -17.05 35.01
CA LEU A 13 -26.52 -18.41 34.42
C LEU A 13 -26.68 -18.57 32.88
N GLU A 14 -27.04 -17.56 32.11
CA GLU A 14 -27.12 -17.69 30.63
C GLU A 14 -26.01 -16.94 29.84
N GLY A 15 -25.21 -16.09 30.50
CA GLY A 15 -24.20 -15.23 29.86
C GLY A 15 -22.76 -15.75 29.83
N LEU A 16 -22.49 -16.95 30.36
CA LEU A 16 -21.14 -17.53 30.43
C LEU A 16 -20.68 -18.30 29.17
N PRO A 17 -21.52 -19.09 28.46
CA PRO A 17 -21.06 -19.79 27.26
C PRO A 17 -20.79 -18.83 26.08
N THR A 18 -21.47 -17.68 26.03
CA THR A 18 -21.25 -16.66 24.98
C THR A 18 -19.92 -15.92 25.13
N ARG A 19 -19.40 -15.76 26.36
CA ARG A 19 -18.08 -15.15 26.59
C ARG A 19 -16.93 -16.03 26.13
N PHE A 20 -17.04 -17.35 26.35
CA PHE A 20 -16.03 -18.31 25.90
C PHE A 20 -16.02 -18.42 24.37
N ASP A 21 -17.20 -18.48 23.75
CA ASP A 21 -17.35 -18.47 22.29
C ASP A 21 -16.72 -17.19 21.67
N GLY A 22 -16.98 -16.02 22.27
CA GLY A 22 -16.40 -14.74 21.82
C GLY A 22 -14.89 -14.60 22.03
N LEU A 23 -14.36 -15.13 23.14
CA LEU A 23 -12.91 -15.17 23.39
C LEU A 23 -12.21 -16.08 22.39
N LEU A 24 -12.75 -17.28 22.15
CA LEU A 24 -12.17 -18.22 21.20
C LEU A 24 -12.22 -17.64 19.78
N GLN A 25 -13.31 -16.98 19.41
CA GLN A 25 -13.40 -16.26 18.13
C GLN A 25 -12.34 -15.15 18.01
N SER A 26 -12.16 -14.35 19.06
CA SER A 26 -11.15 -13.28 19.08
C SER A 26 -9.73 -13.83 18.98
N VAL A 27 -9.45 -14.96 19.64
CA VAL A 27 -8.17 -15.67 19.54
C VAL A 27 -7.95 -16.22 18.14
N VAL A 28 -8.95 -16.80 17.50
CA VAL A 28 -8.82 -17.31 16.12
C VAL A 28 -8.59 -16.15 15.14
N ILE A 29 -9.32 -15.04 15.27
CA ILE A 29 -9.11 -13.85 14.45
C ILE A 29 -7.69 -13.30 14.65
N ALA A 30 -7.22 -13.21 15.90
CA ALA A 30 -5.87 -12.77 16.22
C ALA A 30 -4.80 -13.73 15.69
N ALA A 31 -5.03 -15.05 15.76
CA ALA A 31 -4.12 -16.06 15.24
C ALA A 31 -4.03 -16.01 13.71
N VAL A 32 -5.18 -15.87 13.01
CA VAL A 32 -5.21 -15.68 11.55
C VAL A 32 -4.51 -14.38 11.18
N GLY A 33 -4.78 -13.27 11.89
CA GLY A 33 -4.10 -11.99 11.69
C GLY A 33 -2.58 -12.11 11.91
N GLY A 34 -2.15 -12.78 12.97
CA GLY A 34 -0.74 -13.05 13.26
C GLY A 34 -0.06 -13.90 12.19
N LEU A 35 -0.75 -14.94 11.69
CA LEU A 35 -0.26 -15.78 10.61
C LEU A 35 -0.10 -14.99 9.31
N LEU A 36 -1.06 -14.13 8.98
CA LEU A 36 -0.98 -13.25 7.81
C LEU A 36 0.18 -12.24 7.91
N LEU A 37 0.41 -11.68 9.10
CA LEU A 37 1.57 -10.83 9.37
C LEU A 37 2.89 -11.59 9.23
N ALA A 38 2.95 -12.83 9.71
CA ALA A 38 4.13 -13.68 9.58
C ALA A 38 4.41 -14.02 8.11
N VAL A 39 3.38 -14.38 7.34
CA VAL A 39 3.50 -14.62 5.90
C VAL A 39 3.95 -13.35 5.16
N GLY A 40 3.42 -12.19 5.55
CA GLY A 40 3.76 -10.88 4.98
C GLY A 40 5.23 -10.49 5.12
N ARG A 41 5.97 -11.08 6.07
CA ARG A 41 7.41 -10.83 6.24
C ARG A 41 8.29 -11.58 5.25
N THR A 42 7.75 -12.54 4.50
CA THR A 42 8.53 -13.32 3.54
C THR A 42 8.71 -12.55 2.22
N GLY A 43 9.89 -12.65 1.58
CA GLY A 43 10.11 -12.02 0.27
C GLY A 43 9.16 -12.53 -0.82
N PHE A 44 8.60 -13.73 -0.65
CA PHE A 44 7.55 -14.29 -1.50
C PHE A 44 6.23 -13.51 -1.39
N ALA A 45 5.91 -12.97 -0.21
CA ALA A 45 4.72 -12.15 -0.04
C ALA A 45 4.81 -10.82 -0.79
N ALA A 46 6.00 -10.27 -1.03
CA ALA A 46 6.15 -9.01 -1.76
C ALA A 46 5.67 -9.12 -3.22
N THR A 47 5.93 -10.25 -3.90
CA THR A 47 5.53 -10.46 -5.30
C THR A 47 4.06 -10.84 -5.45
N ARG A 48 3.47 -11.50 -4.44
CA ARG A 48 2.08 -11.97 -4.46
C ARG A 48 1.17 -11.32 -3.41
N ALA A 49 1.56 -10.15 -2.88
CA ALA A 49 0.88 -9.48 -1.78
C ALA A 49 -0.63 -9.30 -2.02
N ARG A 50 -1.02 -8.94 -3.25
CA ARG A 50 -2.42 -8.76 -3.62
C ARG A 50 -3.21 -10.07 -3.55
N ALA A 51 -2.69 -11.15 -4.12
CA ALA A 51 -3.38 -12.43 -4.14
C ALA A 51 -3.52 -13.02 -2.72
N ILE A 52 -2.47 -12.91 -1.91
CA ILE A 52 -2.49 -13.35 -0.51
C ILE A 52 -3.49 -12.50 0.30
N GLY A 53 -3.48 -11.18 0.10
CA GLY A 53 -4.43 -10.27 0.74
C GLY A 53 -5.88 -10.56 0.35
N LEU A 54 -6.16 -10.77 -0.94
CA LEU A 54 -7.49 -11.15 -1.44
C LEU A 54 -7.96 -12.46 -0.81
N ALA A 55 -7.10 -13.49 -0.79
CA ALA A 55 -7.42 -14.77 -0.14
C ALA A 55 -7.68 -14.60 1.36
N ALA A 56 -6.90 -13.75 2.04
CA ALA A 56 -7.06 -13.46 3.45
C ALA A 56 -8.41 -12.78 3.76
N PHE A 57 -8.78 -11.75 3.00
CA PHE A 57 -10.06 -11.08 3.19
C PHE A 57 -11.25 -11.96 2.82
N LEU A 58 -11.10 -12.82 1.81
CA LEU A 58 -12.13 -13.82 1.47
C LEU A 58 -12.30 -14.83 2.62
N LEU A 59 -11.20 -15.35 3.18
CA LEU A 59 -11.23 -16.23 4.33
C LEU A 59 -11.83 -15.55 5.57
N MET A 60 -11.51 -14.27 5.80
CA MET A 60 -12.09 -13.50 6.90
C MET A 60 -13.60 -13.32 6.73
N GLY A 61 -14.06 -12.95 5.52
CA GLY A 61 -15.48 -12.87 5.20
C GLY A 61 -16.20 -14.22 5.34
N ALA A 62 -15.55 -15.30 4.91
CA ALA A 62 -16.07 -16.64 5.06
C ALA A 62 -16.21 -17.06 6.53
N MET A 63 -15.19 -16.81 7.34
CA MET A 63 -15.18 -17.10 8.77
C MET A 63 -16.25 -16.29 9.51
N LEU A 64 -16.37 -14.99 9.23
CA LEU A 64 -17.39 -14.13 9.84
C LEU A 64 -18.79 -14.57 9.44
N THR A 65 -19.02 -14.93 8.17
CA THR A 65 -20.30 -15.47 7.70
C THR A 65 -20.68 -16.73 8.46
N PHE A 66 -19.74 -17.68 8.56
CA PHE A 66 -19.96 -18.94 9.24
C PHE A 66 -20.24 -18.73 10.74
N ASN A 67 -19.49 -17.86 11.39
CA ASN A 67 -19.70 -17.51 12.79
C ASN A 67 -21.07 -16.85 13.03
N SER A 68 -21.48 -15.93 12.16
CA SER A 68 -22.79 -15.29 12.25
C SER A 68 -23.92 -16.29 12.05
N LEU A 69 -23.76 -17.29 11.19
CA LEU A 69 -24.73 -18.39 11.04
C LEU A 69 -24.79 -19.27 12.29
N LEU A 70 -23.64 -19.57 12.92
CA LEU A 70 -23.60 -20.28 14.19
C LEU A 70 -24.30 -19.51 15.30
N MET A 71 -24.12 -18.18 15.35
CA MET A 71 -24.84 -17.32 16.29
C MET A 71 -26.33 -17.22 15.99
N ALA A 72 -26.72 -17.16 14.72
CA ALA A 72 -28.12 -17.12 14.30
C ALA A 72 -28.93 -18.33 14.79
N ARG A 73 -28.25 -19.47 15.05
CA ARG A 73 -28.87 -20.65 15.67
C ARG A 73 -29.34 -20.38 17.11
N LYS A 74 -28.62 -19.55 17.87
CA LYS A 74 -28.95 -19.19 19.26
C LYS A 74 -29.82 -17.94 19.33
N VAL A 75 -29.53 -16.95 18.48
CA VAL A 75 -30.19 -15.64 18.45
C VAL A 75 -30.52 -15.29 16.99
N PRO A 76 -31.75 -15.54 16.51
CA PRO A 76 -32.12 -15.33 15.09
C PRO A 76 -31.88 -13.91 14.58
N GLU A 77 -31.99 -12.91 15.46
CA GLU A 77 -31.76 -11.50 15.13
C GLU A 77 -30.29 -11.17 14.80
N ALA A 78 -29.33 -12.00 15.23
CA ALA A 78 -27.91 -11.78 15.00
C ALA A 78 -27.54 -11.78 13.50
N TYR A 79 -28.38 -12.39 12.67
CA TYR A 79 -28.20 -12.44 11.22
C TYR A 79 -28.28 -11.05 10.55
N HIS A 80 -28.98 -10.07 11.14
CA HIS A 80 -29.08 -8.72 10.57
C HIS A 80 -27.74 -7.97 10.55
N TYR A 81 -26.76 -8.39 11.34
CA TYR A 81 -25.43 -7.76 11.38
C TYR A 81 -24.48 -8.23 10.27
N VAL A 82 -24.83 -9.32 9.55
CA VAL A 82 -23.95 -9.91 8.52
C VAL A 82 -23.58 -8.89 7.43
N PRO A 83 -24.54 -8.19 6.78
CA PRO A 83 -24.21 -7.22 5.73
C PRO A 83 -23.29 -6.09 6.23
N GLY A 84 -23.50 -5.63 7.47
CA GLY A 84 -22.65 -4.61 8.08
C GLY A 84 -21.21 -5.07 8.26
N THR A 85 -21.01 -6.29 8.78
CA THR A 85 -19.67 -6.87 8.94
C THR A 85 -18.97 -7.11 7.59
N MET A 86 -19.70 -7.56 6.56
CA MET A 86 -19.14 -7.76 5.22
C MET A 86 -18.76 -6.44 4.56
N SER A 87 -19.57 -5.40 4.73
CA SER A 87 -19.26 -4.05 4.24
C SER A 87 -18.00 -3.49 4.90
N LEU A 88 -17.84 -3.72 6.21
CA LEU A 88 -16.63 -3.34 6.94
C LEU A 88 -15.40 -4.11 6.42
N VAL A 89 -15.52 -5.42 6.23
CA VAL A 89 -14.44 -6.25 5.64
C VAL A 89 -14.03 -5.69 4.28
N MET A 90 -14.99 -5.36 3.41
CA MET A 90 -14.73 -4.78 2.09
C MET A 90 -14.04 -3.42 2.16
N MET A 91 -14.47 -2.54 3.06
CA MET A 91 -13.86 -1.22 3.24
C MET A 91 -12.42 -1.32 3.76
N VAL A 92 -12.19 -2.21 4.72
CA VAL A 92 -10.84 -2.48 5.24
C VAL A 92 -9.96 -3.07 4.14
N ALA A 93 -10.48 -4.00 3.32
CA ALA A 93 -9.75 -4.58 2.20
C ALA A 93 -9.30 -3.52 1.19
N VAL A 94 -10.23 -2.64 0.77
CA VAL A 94 -9.93 -1.56 -0.19
C VAL A 94 -8.97 -0.52 0.39
N GLY A 95 -9.08 -0.19 1.67
CA GLY A 95 -8.19 0.77 2.32
C GLY A 95 -6.76 0.24 2.49
N THR A 96 -6.62 -1.04 2.84
CA THR A 96 -5.32 -1.64 3.19
C THR A 96 -4.56 -2.16 1.97
N LEU A 97 -5.26 -2.69 0.96
CA LEU A 97 -4.64 -3.30 -0.21
C LEU A 97 -4.71 -2.37 -1.43
N PRO A 98 -3.64 -2.28 -2.24
CA PRO A 98 -3.67 -1.61 -3.54
C PRO A 98 -4.46 -2.45 -4.57
N LEU A 99 -5.75 -2.67 -4.32
CA LEU A 99 -6.62 -3.44 -5.21
C LEU A 99 -6.93 -2.65 -6.48
N ARG A 100 -6.97 -3.35 -7.61
CA ARG A 100 -7.59 -2.84 -8.83
C ARG A 100 -9.11 -2.83 -8.66
N PRO A 101 -9.86 -1.95 -9.35
CA PRO A 101 -11.32 -1.92 -9.27
C PRO A 101 -11.97 -3.28 -9.55
N MET A 102 -11.49 -3.98 -10.58
CA MET A 102 -11.98 -5.33 -10.91
C MET A 102 -11.66 -6.38 -9.83
N GLU A 103 -10.55 -6.22 -9.10
CA GLU A 103 -10.18 -7.12 -7.99
C GLU A 103 -11.09 -6.86 -6.78
N ALA A 104 -11.39 -5.60 -6.46
CA ALA A 104 -12.33 -5.24 -5.40
C ALA A 104 -13.76 -5.72 -5.73
N PHE A 105 -14.21 -5.52 -6.97
CA PHE A 105 -15.50 -6.03 -7.43
C PHE A 105 -15.57 -7.55 -7.36
N GLY A 106 -14.53 -8.23 -7.85
CA GLY A 106 -14.42 -9.69 -7.78
C GLY A 106 -14.42 -10.22 -6.35
N LEU A 107 -13.75 -9.53 -5.42
CA LEU A 107 -13.76 -9.87 -3.99
C LEU A 107 -15.17 -9.74 -3.39
N GLY A 108 -15.86 -8.63 -3.66
CA GLY A 108 -17.22 -8.42 -3.16
C GLY A 108 -18.19 -9.47 -3.69
N LEU A 109 -18.16 -9.76 -5.00
CA LEU A 109 -18.95 -10.83 -5.60
C LEU A 109 -18.61 -12.21 -5.01
N ALA A 110 -17.33 -12.50 -4.78
CA ALA A 110 -16.92 -13.77 -4.19
C ALA A 110 -17.47 -13.94 -2.76
N ILE A 111 -17.47 -12.88 -1.96
CA ILE A 111 -18.06 -12.87 -0.62
C ILE A 111 -19.59 -13.05 -0.70
N GLU A 112 -20.27 -12.37 -1.62
CA GLU A 112 -21.71 -12.51 -1.84
C GLU A 112 -22.09 -13.93 -2.27
N ILE A 113 -21.35 -14.52 -3.21
CA ILE A 113 -21.56 -15.91 -3.66
C ILE A 113 -21.33 -16.88 -2.50
N PHE A 114 -20.26 -16.68 -1.73
CA PHE A 114 -19.98 -17.51 -0.56
C PHE A 114 -21.10 -17.42 0.47
N TYR A 115 -21.60 -16.22 0.73
CA TYR A 115 -22.75 -15.98 1.62
C TYR A 115 -24.01 -16.69 1.13
N ALA A 116 -24.36 -16.56 -0.15
CA ALA A 116 -25.50 -17.26 -0.74
C ALA A 116 -25.38 -18.78 -0.64
N LEU A 117 -24.19 -19.33 -0.91
CA LEU A 117 -23.92 -20.77 -0.83
C LEU A 117 -24.01 -21.30 0.60
N THR A 118 -23.41 -20.61 1.56
CA THR A 118 -23.45 -20.99 2.98
C THR A 118 -24.87 -20.93 3.54
N LEU A 119 -25.64 -19.91 3.18
CA LEU A 119 -27.03 -19.81 3.60
C LEU A 119 -27.92 -20.90 2.97
N ARG A 120 -27.71 -21.20 1.68
CA ARG A 120 -28.41 -22.30 1.00
C ARG A 120 -28.09 -23.64 1.67
N TRP A 121 -26.83 -23.87 2.01
CA TRP A 121 -26.38 -25.07 2.71
C TRP A 121 -26.97 -25.16 4.13
N ALA A 122 -26.94 -24.08 4.91
CA ALA A 122 -27.50 -24.04 6.26
C ALA A 122 -29.01 -24.32 6.28
N ARG A 123 -29.75 -23.87 5.26
CA ARG A 123 -31.17 -24.19 5.09
C ARG A 123 -31.40 -25.65 4.73
N ALA A 124 -30.62 -26.20 3.80
CA ALA A 124 -30.71 -27.61 3.41
C ALA A 124 -30.42 -28.54 4.60
N ALA A 125 -29.52 -28.13 5.50
CA ALA A 125 -29.20 -28.84 6.73
C ALA A 125 -30.20 -28.60 7.88
N SER A 126 -31.28 -27.85 7.64
CA SER A 126 -32.28 -27.42 8.65
C SER A 126 -31.69 -26.75 9.90
N TRP A 127 -30.50 -26.15 9.79
CA TRP A 127 -29.79 -25.52 10.90
C TRP A 127 -30.44 -24.22 11.36
N VAL A 128 -31.12 -23.52 10.45
CA VAL A 128 -31.77 -22.25 10.76
C VAL A 128 -33.16 -22.23 10.13
N GLY A 129 -34.13 -22.71 10.90
CA GLY A 129 -35.55 -22.57 10.55
C GLY A 129 -36.00 -21.13 10.73
N GLY A 130 -36.64 -20.54 9.72
CA GLY A 130 -37.24 -19.20 9.81
C GLY A 130 -36.36 -18.02 9.38
N LEU A 131 -35.12 -18.24 8.92
CA LEU A 131 -34.37 -17.17 8.25
C LEU A 131 -35.04 -16.83 6.92
N ASN A 132 -35.75 -15.71 6.87
CA ASN A 132 -36.23 -15.16 5.61
C ASN A 132 -35.05 -14.60 4.81
N LEU A 133 -34.95 -15.02 3.55
CA LEU A 133 -34.01 -14.46 2.58
C LEU A 133 -34.55 -13.08 2.27
N ASP A 134 -34.14 -12.08 3.03
CA ASP A 134 -34.50 -10.73 2.70
C ASP A 134 -33.63 -10.27 1.53
N GLY A 135 -34.25 -10.14 0.36
CA GLY A 135 -33.58 -9.62 -0.84
C GLY A 135 -32.96 -8.24 -0.60
N MET A 136 -33.45 -7.49 0.38
CA MET A 136 -32.86 -6.21 0.80
C MET A 136 -31.42 -6.37 1.28
N GLN A 137 -31.06 -7.45 1.98
CA GLN A 137 -29.70 -7.66 2.46
C GLN A 137 -28.70 -7.89 1.33
N PHE A 138 -29.11 -8.66 0.31
CA PHE A 138 -28.31 -8.82 -0.92
C PHE A 138 -28.15 -7.51 -1.66
N GLY A 139 -29.23 -6.71 -1.74
CA GLY A 139 -29.17 -5.37 -2.32
C GLY A 139 -28.17 -4.46 -1.60
N VAL A 140 -28.17 -4.47 -0.26
CA VAL A 140 -27.21 -3.69 0.55
C VAL A 140 -25.78 -4.17 0.36
N MET A 141 -25.54 -5.49 0.35
CA MET A 141 -24.20 -6.04 0.08
C MET A 141 -23.71 -5.68 -1.33
N LEU A 142 -24.57 -5.82 -2.34
CA LEU A 142 -24.25 -5.45 -3.72
C LEU A 142 -23.92 -3.96 -3.83
N LEU A 143 -24.70 -3.10 -3.18
CA LEU A 143 -24.42 -1.67 -3.12
C LEU A 143 -23.08 -1.39 -2.44
N ALA A 144 -22.77 -2.09 -1.34
CA ALA A 144 -21.49 -1.96 -0.66
C ALA A 144 -20.32 -2.44 -1.55
N THR A 145 -20.49 -3.52 -2.31
CA THR A 145 -19.53 -4.01 -3.31
C THR A 145 -19.28 -2.96 -4.39
N LEU A 146 -20.34 -2.35 -4.94
CA LEU A 146 -20.21 -1.28 -5.93
C LEU A 146 -19.52 -0.04 -5.35
N LEU A 147 -19.89 0.37 -4.13
CA LEU A 147 -19.27 1.50 -3.44
C LEU A 147 -17.77 1.25 -3.20
N ALA A 148 -17.42 0.06 -2.70
CA ALA A 148 -16.04 -0.35 -2.49
C ALA A 148 -15.25 -0.39 -3.81
N THR A 149 -15.89 -0.80 -4.90
CA THR A 149 -15.29 -0.82 -6.25
C THR A 149 -14.99 0.60 -6.75
N VAL A 150 -15.94 1.52 -6.58
CA VAL A 150 -15.75 2.94 -6.92
C VAL A 150 -14.61 3.53 -6.09
N LEU A 151 -14.61 3.29 -4.78
CA LEU A 151 -13.56 3.77 -3.88
C LEU A 151 -12.18 3.21 -4.27
N ALA A 152 -12.09 1.92 -4.58
CA ALA A 152 -10.88 1.31 -5.11
C ALA A 152 -10.42 1.97 -6.40
N GLY A 153 -11.34 2.34 -7.30
CA GLY A 153 -11.04 3.11 -8.51
C GLY A 153 -10.45 4.49 -8.24
N VAL A 154 -11.05 5.24 -7.32
CA VAL A 154 -10.55 6.56 -6.92
C VAL A 154 -9.17 6.47 -6.30
N LEU A 155 -8.98 5.57 -5.33
CA LEU A 155 -7.69 5.36 -4.66
C LEU A 155 -6.62 4.87 -5.64
N TYR A 156 -6.97 3.98 -6.56
CA TYR A 156 -6.05 3.51 -7.59
C TYR A 156 -5.61 4.65 -8.53
N ALA A 157 -6.56 5.49 -8.96
CA ALA A 157 -6.26 6.65 -9.79
C ALA A 157 -5.39 7.67 -9.04
N GLN A 158 -5.66 7.93 -7.76
CA GLN A 158 -4.86 8.81 -6.93
C GLN A 158 -3.42 8.30 -6.78
N ARG A 159 -3.23 7.03 -6.38
CA ARG A 159 -1.90 6.42 -6.24
C ARG A 159 -1.11 6.46 -7.55
N ARG A 160 -1.79 6.28 -8.69
CA ARG A 160 -1.15 6.39 -10.01
C ARG A 160 -0.65 7.80 -10.29
N ARG A 161 -1.44 8.83 -9.97
CA ARG A 161 -1.05 10.24 -10.14
C ARG A 161 0.12 10.61 -9.22
N GLU A 162 0.07 10.19 -7.96
CA GLU A 162 1.16 10.41 -7.00
C GLU A 162 2.47 9.77 -7.47
N HIS A 163 2.41 8.56 -8.01
CA HIS A 163 3.59 7.89 -8.55
C HIS A 163 4.18 8.62 -9.76
N GLN A 164 3.33 9.06 -10.68
CA GLN A 164 3.76 9.85 -11.85
C GLN A 164 4.40 11.17 -11.44
N ALA A 165 3.76 11.91 -10.53
CA ALA A 165 4.30 13.15 -10.00
C ALA A 165 5.66 12.96 -9.29
N HIS A 166 5.82 11.85 -8.56
CA HIS A 166 7.08 11.53 -7.90
C HIS A 166 8.21 11.21 -8.90
N GLU A 167 7.91 10.42 -9.95
CA GLU A 167 8.89 10.14 -10.99
C GLU A 167 9.29 11.39 -11.78
N GLU A 168 8.34 12.27 -12.08
CA GLU A 168 8.60 13.55 -12.74
C GLU A 168 9.47 14.44 -11.87
N ALA A 169 9.16 14.57 -10.58
CA ALA A 169 9.98 15.33 -9.63
C ALA A 169 11.42 14.78 -9.52
N ILE A 170 11.60 13.45 -9.52
CA ILE A 170 12.94 12.83 -9.55
C ILE A 170 13.68 13.17 -10.85
N ARG A 171 12.99 13.10 -12.00
CA ARG A 171 13.58 13.40 -13.32
C ARG A 171 13.96 14.88 -13.45
N GLU A 172 13.15 15.79 -12.94
CA GLU A 172 13.47 17.22 -12.93
C GLU A 172 14.65 17.51 -11.99
N ARG A 173 14.66 16.91 -10.80
CA ARG A 173 15.77 17.05 -9.85
C ARG A 173 17.09 16.54 -10.44
N SER A 174 17.08 15.40 -11.13
CA SER A 174 18.31 14.88 -11.76
C SER A 174 18.81 15.80 -12.89
N ARG A 175 17.91 16.35 -13.70
CA ARG A 175 18.26 17.35 -14.74
C ARG A 175 18.83 18.63 -14.15
N ALA A 176 18.23 19.15 -13.07
CA ALA A 176 18.71 20.33 -12.38
C ALA A 176 20.14 20.11 -11.84
N LEU A 177 20.40 18.97 -11.19
CA LEU A 177 21.73 18.62 -10.69
C LEU A 177 22.77 18.47 -11.81
N LEU A 178 22.41 17.89 -12.96
CA LEU A 178 23.31 17.80 -14.10
C LEU A 178 23.63 19.18 -14.69
N SER A 179 22.62 20.05 -14.80
CA SER A 179 22.79 21.43 -15.26
C SER A 179 23.70 22.22 -14.31
N GLU A 180 23.48 22.08 -12.99
CA GLU A 180 24.29 22.74 -11.97
C GLU A 180 25.73 22.23 -11.96
N SER A 181 25.92 20.91 -12.05
CA SER A 181 27.26 20.30 -12.18
C SER A 181 27.95 20.79 -13.45
N GLY A 182 27.27 20.82 -14.60
CA GLY A 182 27.83 21.33 -15.85
C GLY A 182 28.23 22.80 -15.75
N ALA A 183 27.39 23.63 -15.12
CA ALA A 183 27.69 25.03 -14.87
C ALA A 183 28.89 25.21 -13.92
N SER A 184 29.02 24.39 -12.88
CA SER A 184 30.17 24.42 -11.97
C SER A 184 31.48 24.04 -12.67
N ILE A 185 31.44 23.00 -13.52
CA ILE A 185 32.60 22.57 -14.32
C ILE A 185 32.97 23.67 -15.31
N GLY A 186 32.00 24.29 -15.98
CA GLY A 186 32.24 25.41 -16.88
C GLY A 186 32.90 26.60 -16.20
N ARG A 187 32.42 26.99 -15.00
CA ARG A 187 33.05 28.05 -14.20
C ARG A 187 34.47 27.70 -13.76
N LEU A 188 34.70 26.44 -13.36
CA LEU A 188 36.03 25.97 -12.95
C LEU A 188 37.00 25.92 -14.13
N ALA A 189 36.56 25.44 -15.29
CA ALA A 189 37.35 25.43 -16.52
C ALA A 189 37.71 26.85 -16.98
N ALA A 190 36.77 27.79 -16.90
CA ALA A 190 37.02 29.21 -17.20
C ALA A 190 38.06 29.82 -16.24
N ALA A 191 37.93 29.56 -14.93
CA ALA A 191 38.89 30.02 -13.94
C ALA A 191 40.29 29.43 -14.17
N LEU A 192 40.39 28.11 -14.39
CA LEU A 192 41.66 27.45 -14.69
C LEU A 192 42.30 27.98 -15.98
N SER A 193 41.51 28.21 -17.03
CA SER A 193 42.02 28.79 -18.28
C SER A 193 42.62 30.18 -18.05
N HIS A 194 41.94 31.01 -17.25
CA HIS A 194 42.44 32.34 -16.90
C HIS A 194 43.74 32.28 -16.09
N GLU A 195 43.80 31.41 -15.08
CA GLU A 195 44.97 31.21 -14.22
C GLU A 195 46.15 30.59 -14.96
N LEU A 196 45.93 29.75 -15.97
CA LEU A 196 47.00 29.15 -16.78
C LEU A 196 47.53 30.09 -17.87
N ASN A 197 46.70 30.99 -18.39
CA ASN A 197 47.12 31.92 -19.43
C ASN A 197 48.18 32.92 -18.93
N THR A 198 48.12 33.31 -17.65
CA THR A 198 49.09 34.22 -17.01
C THR A 198 50.52 33.66 -16.96
N PRO A 199 50.79 32.46 -16.38
CA PRO A 199 52.13 31.88 -16.37
C PRO A 199 52.61 31.44 -17.75
N VAL A 200 51.72 30.97 -18.63
CA VAL A 200 52.09 30.67 -20.04
C VAL A 200 52.57 31.93 -20.75
N GLY A 201 51.88 33.06 -20.56
CA GLY A 201 52.34 34.35 -21.08
C GLY A 201 53.71 34.76 -20.53
N ALA A 202 53.94 34.57 -19.22
CA ALA A 202 55.24 34.84 -18.60
C ALA A 202 56.36 33.93 -19.13
N LEU A 203 56.07 32.66 -19.39
CA LEU A 203 57.01 31.70 -19.97
C LEU A 203 57.38 32.05 -21.42
N VAL A 204 56.39 32.39 -22.24
CA VAL A 204 56.62 32.85 -23.62
C VAL A 204 57.47 34.12 -23.62
N SER A 205 57.15 35.09 -22.77
CA SER A 205 57.94 36.32 -22.63
C SER A 205 59.38 36.07 -22.17
N SER A 206 59.58 35.13 -21.24
CA SER A 206 60.93 34.71 -20.80
C SER A 206 61.71 34.04 -21.93
N ALA A 207 61.07 33.20 -22.73
CA ALA A 207 61.69 32.53 -23.87
C ALA A 207 62.08 33.52 -24.99
N GLU A 208 61.20 34.46 -25.34
CA GLU A 208 61.50 35.54 -26.30
C GLU A 208 62.69 36.38 -25.83
N SER A 209 62.73 36.72 -24.53
CA SER A 209 63.86 37.43 -23.93
C SER A 209 65.17 36.65 -24.08
N MET A 210 65.17 35.34 -23.83
CA MET A 210 66.34 34.47 -24.00
C MET A 210 66.85 34.42 -25.45
N VAL A 211 65.94 34.31 -26.42
CA VAL A 211 66.27 34.32 -27.86
C VAL A 211 66.91 35.65 -28.26
N ILE A 212 66.31 36.78 -27.88
CA ILE A 212 66.85 38.12 -28.18
C ILE A 212 68.24 38.31 -27.56
N SER A 213 68.46 37.86 -26.32
CA SER A 213 69.80 37.92 -25.71
C SER A 213 70.81 37.03 -26.42
N SER A 214 70.38 35.87 -26.93
CA SER A 214 71.25 34.97 -27.70
C SER A 214 71.64 35.57 -29.05
N GLU A 215 70.70 36.20 -29.78
CA GLU A 215 70.99 36.93 -31.02
C GLU A 215 71.96 38.09 -30.79
N ARG A 216 71.80 38.84 -29.68
CA ARG A 216 72.76 39.88 -29.29
C ARG A 216 74.15 39.31 -28.99
N MET A 217 74.25 38.18 -28.31
CA MET A 217 75.55 37.55 -28.04
C MET A 217 76.25 37.11 -29.34
N VAL A 218 75.51 36.56 -30.30
CA VAL A 218 76.04 36.17 -31.61
C VAL A 218 76.51 37.38 -32.42
N SER A 219 75.76 38.48 -32.43
CA SER A 219 76.14 39.69 -33.17
C SER A 219 77.35 40.41 -32.56
N VAL A 220 77.47 40.44 -31.24
CA VAL A 220 78.67 40.95 -30.55
C VAL A 220 79.90 40.09 -30.87
N GLY A 221 79.75 38.76 -30.86
CA GLY A 221 80.85 37.84 -31.22
C GLY A 221 81.26 37.88 -32.69
N ALA A 222 80.41 38.37 -33.59
CA ALA A 222 80.72 38.56 -35.01
C ALA A 222 81.47 39.87 -35.31
N GLY A 223 81.43 40.86 -34.39
CA GLY A 223 82.12 42.14 -34.54
C GLY A 223 83.58 42.17 -34.06
N GLU A 224 84.05 41.10 -33.41
CA GLU A 224 85.44 40.95 -32.92
C GLU A 224 86.35 40.16 -33.88
N ARG A 225 85.99 40.03 -35.16
CA ARG A 225 86.84 39.47 -36.21
C ARG A 225 87.11 40.51 -37.30
#